data_AF-A0A951ZKH5-F1
#
_entry.id   AF-A0A951ZKH5-F1
#
_cell.length_a   1.000
_cell.length_b   1.000
_cell.length_c   1.000
_cell.angle_alpha   90.00
_cell.angle_beta   90.00
_cell.angle_gamma   90.00
#
_symmetry.space_group_name_H-M   'P 1'
#
loop_
_entity.id
_entity.type
_entity.pdbx_description
1 polymer ?
#
loop_
_entity_poly.entity_id
_entity_poly.type
_entity_poly.pdbx_seq_one_letter_code
_entity_poly.pdbx_strand_id
1 'polypeptide(L)'
;MRRFILPSVILLIAVQMSWAQPIDAGPNLNVCPGTPISLSAVINPGMPAAGPETQLPNIMSCDDCSSPVVNIGFPFTFYGNSYTQCVVTSNGYITFNLASANGYSPWSISSGIPNGSLPTNAIMAPWHDINPALTGANDIIRYQTFGTAPNRVFIVEYLDVGMFSCGVSFCYGAQIKLFEGTNVIETHIANKPLCASWN
;
A
#
# COMPACT_ATOMS: atom_id res chain seq x y z
N MET A 1 -21.23 35.74 -51.37
CA MET A 1 -21.49 34.78 -50.27
C MET A 1 -20.45 33.68 -50.33
N ARG A 2 -19.40 33.73 -49.49
CA ARG A 2 -18.36 32.69 -49.42
C ARG A 2 -18.72 31.72 -48.29
N ARG A 3 -18.92 30.45 -48.61
CA ARG A 3 -19.24 29.39 -47.66
C ARG A 3 -17.94 28.92 -46.98
N PHE A 4 -17.89 29.00 -45.65
CA PHE A 4 -16.85 28.38 -44.82
C PHE A 4 -17.24 26.92 -44.53
N ILE A 5 -16.32 25.98 -44.77
CA ILE A 5 -16.46 24.58 -44.39
C ILE A 5 -15.58 24.37 -43.16
N LEU A 6 -16.19 24.02 -42.02
CA LEU A 6 -15.49 23.60 -40.80
C LEU A 6 -15.22 22.09 -40.87
N PRO A 7 -13.99 21.61 -40.64
CA PRO A 7 -13.74 20.19 -40.53
C PRO A 7 -14.18 19.70 -39.15
N SER A 8 -15.06 18.70 -39.13
CA SER A 8 -15.47 17.98 -37.92
C SER A 8 -14.30 17.13 -37.40
N VAL A 9 -13.82 17.42 -36.19
CA VAL A 9 -12.87 16.59 -35.47
C VAL A 9 -13.65 15.47 -34.78
N ILE A 10 -13.50 14.24 -35.26
CA ILE A 10 -14.04 13.04 -34.59
C ILE A 10 -13.06 12.66 -33.47
N LEU A 11 -13.48 12.87 -32.23
CA LEU A 11 -12.75 12.45 -31.04
C LEU A 11 -13.07 10.96 -30.76
N LEU A 12 -12.12 10.07 -31.04
CA LEU A 12 -12.20 8.66 -30.63
C LEU A 12 -11.94 8.56 -29.12
N ILE A 13 -13.01 8.35 -28.35
CA ILE A 13 -12.92 7.99 -26.93
C ILE A 13 -12.72 6.48 -26.86
N ALA A 14 -11.52 6.03 -26.52
CA ALA A 14 -11.26 4.64 -26.17
C ALA A 14 -11.82 4.38 -24.76
N VAL A 15 -12.93 3.65 -24.67
CA VAL A 15 -13.44 3.13 -23.39
C VAL A 15 -12.62 1.90 -23.03
N GLN A 16 -11.72 2.01 -22.06
CA GLN A 16 -11.09 0.84 -21.44
C GLN A 16 -12.08 0.26 -20.42
N MET A 17 -12.73 -0.85 -20.76
CA MET A 17 -13.46 -1.67 -19.79
C MET A 17 -12.44 -2.42 -18.92
N SER A 18 -12.37 -2.08 -17.64
CA SER A 18 -11.62 -2.84 -16.65
C SER A 18 -12.44 -4.06 -16.23
N TRP A 19 -11.95 -5.25 -16.59
CA TRP A 19 -12.49 -6.51 -16.11
C TRP A 19 -11.89 -6.80 -14.74
N ALA A 20 -12.73 -7.08 -13.74
CA ALA A 20 -12.27 -7.78 -12.54
C ALA A 20 -11.57 -9.07 -12.99
N GLN A 21 -10.36 -9.36 -12.50
CA GLN A 21 -9.58 -10.51 -12.97
C GLN A 21 -10.14 -11.79 -12.34
N PRO A 22 -10.82 -12.69 -13.08
CA PRO A 22 -11.17 -14.00 -12.56
C PRO A 22 -9.92 -14.88 -12.50
N ILE A 23 -9.73 -15.61 -11.40
CA ILE A 23 -8.78 -16.72 -11.36
C ILE A 23 -9.48 -17.89 -12.06
N ASP A 24 -9.13 -18.13 -13.33
CA ASP A 24 -9.56 -19.31 -14.06
C ASP A 24 -8.53 -20.43 -13.83
N ALA A 25 -8.91 -21.41 -12.99
CA ALA A 25 -8.09 -22.60 -12.72
C ALA A 25 -8.14 -23.63 -13.87
N GLY A 26 -8.77 -23.28 -14.99
CA GLY A 26 -9.07 -24.19 -16.09
C GLY A 26 -10.28 -25.08 -15.79
N PRO A 27 -10.69 -25.92 -16.75
CA PRO A 27 -11.78 -26.87 -16.57
C PRO A 27 -11.41 -27.95 -15.52
N ASN A 28 -12.43 -28.49 -14.84
CA ASN A 28 -12.26 -29.62 -13.92
C ASN A 28 -11.56 -30.79 -14.64
N LEU A 29 -10.44 -31.25 -14.09
CA LEU A 29 -9.70 -32.39 -14.61
C LEU A 29 -9.83 -33.57 -13.63
N ASN A 30 -10.38 -34.69 -14.09
CA ASN A 30 -10.33 -35.95 -13.33
C ASN A 30 -9.00 -36.64 -13.65
N VAL A 31 -8.14 -36.78 -12.64
CA VAL A 31 -6.80 -37.36 -12.79
C VAL A 31 -6.70 -38.66 -11.99
N CYS A 32 -6.08 -39.68 -12.59
CA CYS A 32 -5.87 -40.97 -11.94
C CYS A 32 -4.76 -40.86 -10.86
N PRO A 33 -4.82 -41.67 -9.78
CA PRO A 33 -3.77 -41.70 -8.77
C PRO A 33 -2.39 -41.95 -9.39
N GLY A 34 -1.41 -41.11 -9.06
CA GLY A 34 -0.01 -41.27 -9.49
C GLY A 34 0.40 -40.56 -10.78
N THR A 35 -0.52 -39.85 -11.46
CA THR A 35 -0.16 -39.00 -12.61
C THR A 35 0.22 -37.59 -12.13
N PRO A 36 1.42 -37.07 -12.47
CA PRO A 36 1.78 -35.69 -12.15
C PRO A 36 0.89 -34.71 -12.90
N ILE A 37 0.41 -33.68 -12.20
CA ILE A 37 -0.34 -32.57 -12.79
C ILE A 37 0.53 -31.32 -12.68
N SER A 38 0.72 -30.63 -13.80
CA SER A 38 1.37 -29.31 -13.82
C SER A 38 0.29 -28.23 -13.84
N LEU A 39 0.19 -27.46 -12.76
CA LEU A 39 -0.62 -26.25 -12.73
C LEU A 39 0.21 -25.09 -13.28
N SER A 40 -0.38 -24.28 -14.16
CA SER A 40 0.22 -23.04 -14.66
C SER A 40 -0.77 -21.90 -14.47
N ALA A 41 -0.33 -20.80 -13.88
CA ALA A 41 -1.10 -19.58 -13.77
C ALA A 41 -0.45 -18.51 -14.65
N VAL A 42 -1.23 -17.89 -15.54
CA VAL A 42 -0.79 -16.75 -16.33
C VAL A 42 -1.33 -15.50 -15.66
N ILE A 43 -0.44 -14.69 -15.09
CA ILE A 43 -0.81 -13.40 -14.50
C ILE A 43 -0.97 -12.39 -15.64
N ASN A 44 -2.19 -11.93 -15.90
CA ASN A 44 -2.40 -10.78 -16.78
C ASN A 44 -1.93 -9.50 -16.07
N PRO A 45 -1.17 -8.59 -16.72
CA PRO A 45 -0.53 -7.44 -16.05
C PRO A 45 -1.48 -6.38 -15.46
N GLY A 46 -2.80 -6.59 -15.52
CA GLY A 46 -3.81 -5.61 -15.12
C GLY A 46 -4.05 -5.53 -13.61
N MET A 47 -3.58 -6.51 -12.84
CA MET A 47 -3.57 -6.46 -11.39
C MET A 47 -2.29 -7.15 -10.92
N PRO A 48 -1.26 -6.42 -10.47
CA PRO A 48 -0.16 -7.08 -9.81
C PRO A 48 -0.71 -7.65 -8.52
N ALA A 49 -0.62 -8.97 -8.40
CA ALA A 49 -0.48 -9.58 -7.11
C ALA A 49 0.51 -8.71 -6.32
N ALA A 50 0.18 -8.35 -5.09
CA ALA A 50 1.20 -8.07 -4.09
C ALA A 50 1.92 -9.41 -3.82
N GLY A 51 2.63 -9.90 -4.84
CA GLY A 51 3.51 -11.03 -4.81
C GLY A 51 4.94 -10.51 -4.71
N PRO A 52 5.86 -11.32 -4.19
CA PRO A 52 7.18 -10.88 -3.74
C PRO A 52 8.16 -10.41 -4.84
N GLU A 53 7.77 -10.31 -6.12
CA GLU A 53 8.73 -10.15 -7.23
C GLU A 53 8.89 -8.75 -7.84
N THR A 54 8.04 -7.76 -7.54
CA THR A 54 8.45 -6.38 -7.86
C THR A 54 9.36 -5.91 -6.73
N GLN A 55 10.68 -5.93 -6.93
CA GLN A 55 11.63 -5.30 -6.01
C GLN A 55 11.44 -3.78 -6.04
N LEU A 56 10.41 -3.31 -5.36
CA LEU A 56 10.25 -1.89 -5.07
C LEU A 56 11.33 -1.48 -4.08
N PRO A 57 11.93 -0.29 -4.26
CA PRO A 57 12.96 0.18 -3.35
C PRO A 57 12.39 0.37 -1.94
N ASN A 58 13.21 0.05 -0.95
CA ASN A 58 12.93 0.49 0.41
C ASN A 58 12.99 2.02 0.46
N ILE A 59 11.97 2.65 1.05
CA ILE A 59 11.85 4.11 1.08
C ILE A 59 12.46 4.73 2.33
N MET A 60 12.75 3.91 3.35
CA MET A 60 13.35 4.35 4.61
C MET A 60 13.95 3.19 5.39
N SER A 61 15.08 3.43 6.06
CA SER A 61 15.79 2.46 6.89
C SER A 61 16.24 3.09 8.21
N CYS A 62 15.41 3.96 8.76
CA CYS A 62 15.65 4.66 10.02
C CYS A 62 14.55 4.34 11.01
N ASP A 63 14.94 4.39 12.28
CA ASP A 63 14.04 4.33 13.42
C ASP A 63 13.34 5.68 13.62
N ASP A 64 12.07 5.66 14.06
CA ASP A 64 11.32 6.85 14.44
C ASP A 64 11.33 8.00 13.42
N CYS A 65 11.42 7.67 12.14
CA CYS A 65 11.47 8.64 11.07
C CYS A 65 10.23 8.56 10.18
N SER A 66 10.08 9.57 9.34
CA SER A 66 9.07 9.65 8.30
C SER A 66 9.73 9.81 6.93
N SER A 67 9.11 9.27 5.88
CA SER A 67 9.58 9.38 4.51
C SER A 67 9.57 10.85 4.03
N PRO A 68 10.22 11.14 2.89
CA PRO A 68 9.84 12.29 2.07
C PRO A 68 8.35 12.24 1.69
N VAL A 69 7.83 13.34 1.11
CA VAL A 69 6.47 13.35 0.56
C VAL A 69 6.35 12.32 -0.57
N VAL A 70 5.31 11.49 -0.51
CA VAL A 70 5.01 10.47 -1.53
C VAL A 70 3.74 10.83 -2.29
N ASN A 71 3.71 10.57 -3.59
CA ASN A 71 2.53 10.80 -4.42
C ASN A 71 1.60 9.58 -4.38
N ILE A 72 0.32 9.79 -4.05
CA ILE A 72 -0.72 8.74 -4.04
C ILE A 72 -1.05 8.31 -5.48
N GLY A 73 -0.89 9.25 -6.43
CA GLY A 73 -1.15 9.05 -7.86
C GLY A 73 -2.59 9.40 -8.27
N PHE A 74 -3.51 9.57 -7.33
CA PHE A 74 -4.87 10.02 -7.55
C PHE A 74 -5.38 10.86 -6.36
N PRO A 75 -6.43 11.67 -6.54
CA PRO A 75 -7.10 12.35 -5.42
C PRO A 75 -7.79 11.34 -4.52
N PHE A 76 -7.44 11.34 -3.24
CA PHE A 76 -8.03 10.50 -2.21
C PHE A 76 -8.69 11.36 -1.13
N THR A 77 -9.96 11.12 -0.83
CA THR A 77 -10.72 11.91 0.15
C THR A 77 -10.65 11.26 1.53
N PHE A 78 -10.11 11.98 2.50
CA PHE A 78 -10.05 11.57 3.90
C PHE A 78 -10.55 12.69 4.82
N TYR A 79 -11.51 12.36 5.70
CA TYR A 79 -12.23 13.34 6.53
C TYR A 79 -12.73 14.58 5.74
N GLY A 80 -13.25 14.36 4.53
CA GLY A 80 -13.79 15.41 3.67
C GLY A 80 -12.75 16.27 2.94
N ASN A 81 -11.45 16.05 3.19
CA ASN A 81 -10.37 16.73 2.49
C ASN A 81 -9.79 15.83 1.38
N SER A 82 -9.48 16.43 0.23
CA SER A 82 -8.86 15.71 -0.88
C SER A 82 -7.35 15.84 -0.81
N TYR A 83 -6.66 14.70 -0.85
CA TYR A 83 -5.21 14.58 -0.79
C TYR A 83 -4.68 13.86 -2.03
N THR A 84 -3.59 14.35 -2.61
CA THR A 84 -2.87 13.68 -3.71
C THR A 84 -1.51 13.14 -3.28
N GLN A 85 -1.12 13.45 -2.05
CA GLN A 85 0.17 13.15 -1.46
C GLN A 85 -0.01 12.77 0.01
N CYS A 86 0.92 11.98 0.52
CA CYS A 86 1.00 11.64 1.93
C CYS A 86 2.46 11.51 2.37
N VAL A 87 2.67 11.15 3.62
CA VAL A 87 3.95 10.80 4.22
C VAL A 87 3.80 9.44 4.88
N VAL A 88 4.72 8.52 4.61
CA VAL A 88 4.79 7.19 5.24
C VAL A 88 5.70 7.27 6.46
N THR A 89 5.33 6.60 7.54
CA THR A 89 6.14 6.59 8.77
C THR A 89 6.70 5.21 9.06
N SER A 90 7.84 5.19 9.76
CA SER A 90 8.46 3.96 10.27
C SER A 90 7.49 3.19 11.13
N ASN A 91 6.73 3.86 12.01
CA ASN A 91 5.86 3.23 13.01
C ASN A 91 4.49 2.75 12.50
N GLY A 92 4.35 2.34 11.24
CA GLY A 92 3.17 1.59 10.78
C GLY A 92 1.94 2.43 10.43
N TYR A 93 2.11 3.69 10.05
CA TYR A 93 1.01 4.54 9.57
C TYR A 93 1.41 5.49 8.43
N ILE A 94 0.40 6.05 7.76
CA ILE A 94 0.59 7.18 6.84
C ILE A 94 -0.12 8.41 7.40
N THR A 95 0.43 9.60 7.14
CA THR A 95 -0.21 10.88 7.48
C THR A 95 -0.36 11.76 6.25
N PHE A 96 -1.44 12.53 6.22
CA PHE A 96 -1.64 13.57 5.21
C PHE A 96 -1.09 14.94 5.65
N ASN A 97 -0.46 15.02 6.83
CA ASN A 97 0.30 16.19 7.24
C ASN A 97 1.69 16.18 6.56
N LEU A 98 1.83 16.90 5.45
CA LEU A 98 3.08 16.96 4.70
C LEU A 98 4.24 17.62 5.46
N ALA A 99 3.96 18.40 6.50
CA ALA A 99 5.00 18.98 7.35
C ALA A 99 5.77 17.93 8.17
N SER A 100 5.24 16.70 8.26
CA SER A 100 5.92 15.56 8.89
C SER A 100 6.96 14.90 7.97
N ALA A 101 7.06 15.30 6.70
CA ALA A 101 8.01 14.71 5.76
C ALA A 101 9.46 14.87 6.25
N ASN A 102 10.25 13.80 6.16
CA ASN A 102 11.62 13.73 6.69
C ASN A 102 11.74 14.06 8.19
N GLY A 103 10.63 14.00 8.92
CA GLY A 103 10.55 14.33 10.33
C GLY A 103 10.51 13.10 11.23
N TYR A 104 10.16 13.35 12.49
CA TYR A 104 10.00 12.33 13.52
C TYR A 104 8.66 11.59 13.39
N SER A 105 8.68 10.28 13.65
CA SER A 105 7.49 9.44 13.83
C SER A 105 7.33 9.07 15.30
N PRO A 106 6.25 9.49 15.98
CA PRO A 106 5.95 9.04 17.34
C PRO A 106 5.77 7.52 17.42
N TRP A 107 6.37 6.94 18.44
CA TRP A 107 6.26 5.53 18.84
C TRP A 107 5.48 5.34 20.15
N SER A 108 5.48 6.34 21.03
CA SER A 108 4.91 6.21 22.38
C SER A 108 3.38 6.16 22.34
N ILE A 109 2.82 5.05 22.84
CA ILE A 109 1.37 4.84 22.93
C ILE A 109 0.95 4.90 24.40
N SER A 110 0.52 6.08 24.85
CA SER A 110 0.07 6.31 26.24
C SER A 110 -1.45 6.22 26.40
N SER A 111 -2.19 6.22 25.29
CA SER A 111 -3.65 6.25 25.28
C SER A 111 -4.21 5.75 23.94
N GLY A 112 -5.41 5.17 23.96
CA GLY A 112 -6.07 4.69 22.76
C GLY A 112 -6.55 5.83 21.87
N ILE A 113 -6.24 5.75 20.57
CA ILE A 113 -6.65 6.70 19.54
C ILE A 113 -7.99 6.29 18.89
N PRO A 114 -8.78 7.22 18.32
CA PRO A 114 -8.52 8.66 18.18
C PRO A 114 -8.82 9.43 19.48
N ASN A 115 -7.87 10.28 19.92
CA ASN A 115 -8.04 11.07 21.15
C ASN A 115 -7.42 12.49 21.12
N GLY A 116 -7.04 12.97 19.93
CA GLY A 116 -6.37 14.27 19.75
C GLY A 116 -4.87 14.25 19.99
N SER A 117 -4.30 13.18 20.55
CA SER A 117 -2.86 12.94 20.57
C SER A 117 -2.36 12.51 19.19
N LEU A 118 -1.04 12.61 18.99
CA LEU A 118 -0.40 12.12 17.77
C LEU A 118 -0.46 10.58 17.70
N PRO A 119 -0.58 9.99 16.48
CA PRO A 119 -0.60 10.64 15.18
C PRO A 119 -2.01 11.15 14.79
N THR A 120 -2.09 12.39 14.30
CA THR A 120 -3.33 12.99 13.78
C THR A 120 -3.33 13.01 12.26
N ASN A 121 -4.52 13.15 11.66
CA ASN A 121 -4.71 13.16 10.20
C ASN A 121 -3.98 11.99 9.51
N ALA A 122 -4.17 10.80 10.06
CA ALA A 122 -3.42 9.60 9.71
C ALA A 122 -4.33 8.40 9.50
N ILE A 123 -3.89 7.52 8.61
CA ILE A 123 -4.45 6.18 8.39
C ILE A 123 -3.40 5.21 8.91
N MET A 124 -3.80 4.34 9.82
CA MET A 124 -2.87 3.48 10.54
C MET A 124 -3.15 2.03 10.19
N ALA A 125 -2.08 1.27 9.98
CA ALA A 125 -2.11 -0.16 10.28
C ALA A 125 -1.98 -0.29 11.82
N PRO A 126 -1.53 -1.42 12.41
CA PRO A 126 -1.16 -1.37 13.82
C PRO A 126 -0.02 -0.36 14.03
N TRP A 127 -0.35 0.82 14.57
CA TRP A 127 0.62 1.81 15.03
C TRP A 127 1.37 1.18 16.19
N HIS A 128 2.69 1.05 16.04
CA HIS A 128 3.54 0.33 16.97
C HIS A 128 4.99 0.78 16.76
N ASP A 129 5.79 0.68 17.82
CA ASP A 129 7.22 0.97 17.78
C ASP A 129 8.00 -0.12 17.02
N ILE A 130 8.18 0.11 15.72
CA ILE A 130 8.90 -0.76 14.80
C ILE A 130 10.08 -0.02 14.21
N ASN A 131 11.19 -0.74 14.03
CA ASN A 131 12.48 -0.16 13.72
C ASN A 131 13.05 -0.75 12.41
N PRO A 132 12.85 -0.05 11.27
CA PRO A 132 13.45 -0.40 9.98
C PRO A 132 14.98 -0.33 9.91
N ALA A 133 15.65 0.17 10.95
CA ALA A 133 17.11 0.24 11.04
C ALA A 133 17.74 -1.02 11.67
N LEU A 134 16.94 -1.94 12.24
CA LEU A 134 17.46 -3.20 12.74
C LEU A 134 18.02 -4.02 11.57
N THR A 135 19.20 -4.62 11.75
CA THR A 135 19.89 -5.36 10.70
C THR A 135 19.54 -6.85 10.76
N GLY A 136 19.04 -7.42 9.66
CA GLY A 136 18.88 -8.86 9.50
C GLY A 136 17.48 -9.35 9.15
N ALA A 137 16.47 -8.48 9.08
CA ALA A 137 15.20 -8.81 8.45
C ALA A 137 15.21 -8.34 6.98
N ASN A 138 14.27 -8.84 6.18
CA ASN A 138 14.00 -8.30 4.84
C ASN A 138 13.28 -6.94 4.96
N ASP A 139 13.72 -6.10 5.92
CA ASP A 139 13.07 -4.91 6.45
C ASP A 139 12.85 -3.90 5.32
N ILE A 140 11.67 -3.94 4.73
CA ILE A 140 11.35 -3.08 3.60
C ILE A 140 10.03 -2.39 3.89
N ILE A 141 10.09 -1.07 4.00
CA ILE A 141 8.94 -0.21 3.85
C ILE A 141 8.94 0.28 2.40
N ARG A 142 7.88 -0.02 1.66
CA ARG A 142 7.77 0.37 0.26
C ARG A 142 6.37 0.82 -0.07
N TYR A 143 6.23 1.55 -1.18
CA TYR A 143 4.93 1.90 -1.71
C TYR A 143 4.89 1.81 -3.22
N GLN A 144 3.69 1.67 -3.76
CA GLN A 144 3.44 1.81 -5.19
C GLN A 144 1.96 2.11 -5.46
N THR A 145 1.70 2.83 -6.55
CA THR A 145 0.35 2.95 -7.12
C THR A 145 0.19 1.97 -8.26
N PHE A 146 -0.79 1.08 -8.14
CA PHE A 146 -1.10 0.05 -9.14
C PHE A 146 -2.42 0.34 -9.87
N GLY A 147 -2.61 -0.32 -11.00
CA GLY A 147 -3.81 -0.20 -11.83
C GLY A 147 -3.75 0.99 -12.80
N THR A 148 -4.89 1.28 -13.42
CA THR A 148 -5.07 2.40 -14.35
C THR A 148 -6.29 3.21 -13.93
N ALA A 149 -6.27 4.53 -14.16
CA ALA A 149 -7.39 5.38 -13.79
C ALA A 149 -8.68 4.93 -14.51
N PRO A 150 -9.86 4.97 -13.87
CA PRO A 150 -10.12 5.44 -12.50
C PRO A 150 -10.10 4.34 -11.42
N ASN A 151 -9.40 3.21 -11.67
CA ASN A 151 -9.38 2.03 -10.81
C ASN A 151 -7.97 1.77 -10.24
N ARG A 152 -7.29 2.81 -9.75
CA ARG A 152 -5.97 2.67 -9.12
C ARG A 152 -6.06 2.33 -7.64
N VAL A 153 -5.01 1.71 -7.14
CA VAL A 153 -4.82 1.43 -5.71
C VAL A 153 -3.43 1.88 -5.31
N PHE A 154 -3.34 2.76 -4.32
CA PHE A 154 -2.07 3.12 -3.69
C PHE A 154 -1.84 2.18 -2.51
N ILE A 155 -0.69 1.50 -2.48
CA ILE A 155 -0.36 0.51 -1.46
C ILE A 155 0.93 0.93 -0.78
N VAL A 156 0.92 0.97 0.55
CA VAL A 156 2.11 0.97 1.39
C VAL A 156 2.24 -0.40 2.03
N GLU A 157 3.43 -0.96 2.01
CA GLU A 157 3.75 -2.26 2.59
C GLU A 157 4.91 -2.13 3.57
N TYR A 158 4.72 -2.73 4.74
CA TYR A 158 5.72 -3.03 5.76
C TYR A 158 6.00 -4.52 5.68
N LEU A 159 7.18 -4.90 5.23
CA LEU A 159 7.58 -6.30 5.06
C LEU A 159 8.65 -6.66 6.08
N ASP A 160 8.31 -7.60 6.96
CA ASP A 160 9.18 -8.21 7.97
C ASP A 160 9.93 -7.23 8.90
N VAL A 161 9.38 -6.04 9.16
CA VAL A 161 10.06 -4.98 9.93
C VAL A 161 10.26 -5.38 11.40
N GLY A 162 11.49 -5.38 11.91
CA GLY A 162 11.77 -5.69 13.32
C GLY A 162 11.13 -4.73 14.34
N MET A 163 10.77 -5.21 15.54
CA MET A 163 10.25 -4.37 16.64
C MET A 163 11.39 -3.85 17.54
N PHE A 164 11.40 -2.54 17.85
CA PHE A 164 12.55 -1.81 18.43
C PHE A 164 13.19 -2.45 19.68
N SER A 165 12.40 -2.99 20.61
CA SER A 165 12.89 -3.58 21.88
C SER A 165 12.83 -5.11 21.94
N CYS A 166 12.35 -5.75 20.89
CA CYS A 166 12.01 -7.19 20.87
C CYS A 166 12.96 -7.97 19.95
N GLY A 167 13.69 -7.26 19.09
CA GLY A 167 14.68 -7.79 18.17
C GLY A 167 14.09 -8.24 16.84
N VAL A 168 14.99 -8.60 15.92
CA VAL A 168 14.68 -8.94 14.52
C VAL A 168 13.85 -10.21 14.33
N SER A 169 13.70 -11.05 15.36
CA SER A 169 12.83 -12.23 15.30
C SER A 169 11.35 -11.91 15.53
N PHE A 170 11.05 -10.68 15.96
CA PHE A 170 9.69 -10.16 16.12
C PHE A 170 9.37 -9.25 14.93
N CYS A 171 9.08 -9.90 13.80
CA CYS A 171 8.79 -9.21 12.54
C CYS A 171 7.35 -8.67 12.51
N TYR A 172 7.20 -7.42 12.09
CA TYR A 172 5.95 -6.76 11.78
C TYR A 172 5.69 -6.83 10.28
N GLY A 173 4.48 -7.20 9.89
CA GLY A 173 4.06 -7.24 8.49
C GLY A 173 2.65 -6.69 8.33
N ALA A 174 2.50 -5.62 7.54
CA ALA A 174 1.21 -5.03 7.25
C ALA A 174 1.17 -4.26 5.92
N GLN A 175 -0.02 -4.00 5.42
CA GLN A 175 -0.27 -3.12 4.27
C GLN A 175 -1.38 -2.11 4.58
N ILE A 176 -1.25 -0.92 4.00
CA ILE A 176 -2.30 0.10 3.93
C ILE A 176 -2.62 0.32 2.45
N LYS A 177 -3.90 0.22 2.08
CA LYS A 177 -4.37 0.37 0.70
C LYS A 177 -5.42 1.47 0.61
N LEU A 178 -5.21 2.39 -0.32
CA LEU A 178 -6.16 3.46 -0.66
C LEU A 178 -6.70 3.19 -2.06
N PHE A 179 -8.02 3.21 -2.21
CA PHE A 179 -8.67 2.91 -3.49
C PHE A 179 -9.18 4.19 -4.17
N GLU A 180 -8.80 4.38 -5.43
CA GLU A 180 -9.24 5.51 -6.25
C GLU A 180 -10.76 5.52 -6.41
N GLY A 181 -11.35 6.72 -6.36
CA GLY A 181 -12.78 6.96 -6.61
C GLY A 181 -13.71 6.57 -5.46
N THR A 182 -13.49 5.42 -4.85
CA THR A 182 -14.31 4.94 -3.71
C THR A 182 -13.89 5.54 -2.39
N ASN A 183 -12.62 5.96 -2.27
CA ASN A 183 -11.99 6.38 -1.03
C ASN A 183 -12.02 5.31 0.07
N VAL A 184 -12.20 4.04 -0.32
CA VAL A 184 -12.09 2.91 0.60
C VAL A 184 -10.66 2.80 1.08
N ILE A 185 -10.53 2.51 2.38
CA ILE A 185 -9.27 2.23 3.06
C ILE A 185 -9.31 0.77 3.46
N GLU A 186 -8.27 0.02 3.12
CA GLU A 186 -8.05 -1.30 3.68
C GLU A 186 -6.71 -1.36 4.42
N THR A 187 -6.71 -2.10 5.53
CA THR A 187 -5.51 -2.39 6.30
C THR A 187 -5.40 -3.91 6.44
N HIS A 188 -4.31 -4.48 5.97
CA HIS A 188 -4.08 -5.93 5.98
C HIS A 188 -2.90 -6.21 6.91
N ILE A 189 -3.06 -7.14 7.85
CA ILE A 189 -2.01 -7.52 8.78
C ILE A 189 -1.55 -8.92 8.42
N ALA A 190 -0.28 -9.05 8.06
CA ALA A 190 0.36 -10.34 7.79
C ALA A 190 0.94 -10.94 9.07
N ASN A 191 1.66 -10.13 9.86
CA ASN A 191 2.23 -10.55 11.12
C ASN A 191 2.26 -9.40 12.13
N LYS A 192 1.87 -9.67 13.36
CA LYS A 192 1.99 -8.75 14.49
C LYS A 192 2.18 -9.55 15.77
N PRO A 193 3.40 -9.98 16.10
CA PRO A 193 3.64 -10.67 17.36
C PRO A 193 3.43 -9.72 18.54
N LEU A 194 3.15 -10.32 19.70
CA LEU A 194 3.07 -9.60 20.97
C LEU A 194 4.47 -9.48 21.55
N CYS A 195 4.95 -8.24 21.71
CA CYS A 195 6.14 -7.97 22.47
C CYS A 195 5.76 -7.61 23.91
N ALA A 196 5.73 -8.59 24.79
CA ALA A 196 5.20 -8.40 26.14
C ALA A 196 6.00 -7.40 27.00
N SER A 197 7.24 -7.10 26.62
CA SER A 197 8.13 -6.17 27.32
C SER A 197 8.12 -4.75 26.77
N TRP A 198 7.44 -4.49 25.65
CA TRP A 198 7.53 -3.22 24.95
C TRP A 198 6.28 -2.88 24.14
N ASN A 199 5.86 -1.63 24.28
CA ASN A 199 4.75 -0.97 23.58
C ASN A 199 3.49 -1.82 23.45
#